data_AF-A0A0G2GVR4-F1
#
_entry.id   AF-A0A0G2GVR4-F1
#
_cell.length_a   1.000
_cell.length_b   1.000
_cell.length_c   1.000
_cell.angle_alpha   90.00
_cell.angle_beta   90.00
_cell.angle_gamma   90.00
#
_symmetry.space_group_name_H-M   'P 1'
#
loop_
_entity.id
_entity.type
_entity.pdbx_description
1 polymer ?
#
loop_
_entity_poly.entity_id
_entity_poly.type
_entity_poly.pdbx_seq_one_letter_code
_entity_poly.pdbx_strand_id
1 'polypeptide(L)'
;MYPLPHDNMSFLEPNHDHDPTCVVHLIEPPKTFLSLLPDNVVEILAGVQDSTSIAYSSKERFDELIADRFDRLLPDHAANDAERDKENIDPAIHEVVGAYSGKPRRPSYSEPAFFHYQNQVMAEKRYLTKEALVDWHNKVHRLEREIHMLHLSEADDQRFHTWLNALKREVIHWEEHAEDIDVPEFEDTIAEFELQQAGDSTKKAAITEDKPTGSVAMEKTDSGIGM
;
A
#
# COMPACT_ATOMS: atom_id res chain seq x y z
N MET A 1 -5.60 -11.86 -29.86
CA MET A 1 -4.97 -10.69 -29.21
C MET A 1 -5.85 -10.40 -28.00
N TYR A 2 -5.46 -10.89 -26.83
CA TYR A 2 -6.15 -10.53 -25.60
C TYR A 2 -5.72 -9.10 -25.25
N PRO A 3 -6.62 -8.22 -24.81
CA PRO A 3 -6.22 -6.92 -24.32
C PRO A 3 -5.24 -7.14 -23.17
N LEU A 4 -4.07 -6.51 -23.27
CA LEU A 4 -3.14 -6.47 -22.16
C LEU A 4 -3.84 -5.73 -21.00
N PRO A 5 -3.58 -6.08 -19.72
CA PRO A 5 -4.17 -5.38 -18.58
C PRO A 5 -3.84 -3.87 -18.51
N HIS A 6 -3.04 -3.37 -19.46
CA HIS A 6 -2.68 -1.97 -19.67
C HIS A 6 -3.68 -1.16 -20.51
N ASP A 7 -4.71 -1.79 -21.11
CA ASP A 7 -5.76 -1.11 -21.88
C ASP A 7 -6.91 -0.56 -21.02
N ASN A 8 -6.83 -0.67 -19.70
CA ASN A 8 -7.87 -0.19 -18.82
C ASN A 8 -7.73 1.34 -18.64
N MET A 9 -8.74 2.09 -19.08
CA MET A 9 -8.79 3.57 -19.04
C MET A 9 -8.76 4.19 -17.63
N SER A 10 -8.52 3.39 -16.59
CA SER A 10 -8.17 3.80 -15.22
C SER A 10 -6.93 4.69 -15.11
N PHE A 11 -6.32 5.08 -16.24
CA PHE A 11 -5.30 6.13 -16.31
C PHE A 11 -5.86 7.54 -16.03
N LEU A 12 -7.15 7.80 -16.28
CA LEU A 12 -7.72 9.14 -16.10
C LEU A 12 -8.32 9.37 -14.71
N GLU A 13 -8.93 8.34 -14.12
CA GLU A 13 -9.40 8.36 -12.74
C GLU A 13 -9.14 6.96 -12.17
N PRO A 14 -8.32 6.84 -11.11
CA PRO A 14 -8.32 5.66 -10.26
C PRO A 14 -9.75 5.14 -10.02
N ASN A 15 -10.02 3.87 -10.31
CA ASN A 15 -11.30 3.29 -9.90
C ASN A 15 -11.25 3.07 -8.39
N HIS A 16 -11.71 4.05 -7.62
CA HIS A 16 -11.87 3.92 -6.18
C HIS A 16 -13.13 3.13 -5.88
N ASP A 17 -12.97 1.85 -5.53
CA ASP A 17 -13.99 1.14 -4.77
C ASP A 17 -13.99 1.77 -3.38
N HIS A 18 -14.83 2.80 -3.19
CA HIS A 18 -14.89 3.56 -1.95
C HIS A 18 -15.96 2.96 -1.05
N ASP A 19 -15.54 2.53 0.14
CA ASP A 19 -16.45 2.04 1.17
C ASP A 19 -16.55 3.09 2.29
N PRO A 20 -17.69 3.82 2.39
CA PRO A 20 -17.89 4.82 3.44
C PRO A 20 -17.90 4.23 4.85
N THR A 21 -18.04 2.90 5.00
CA THR A 21 -17.96 2.25 6.32
C THR A 21 -16.56 2.29 6.92
N CYS A 22 -15.50 2.38 6.10
CA CYS A 22 -14.13 2.48 6.57
C CYS A 22 -13.85 3.80 7.31
N VAL A 23 -14.56 4.86 6.96
CA VAL A 23 -14.45 6.19 7.57
C VAL A 23 -15.61 6.56 8.48
N VAL A 24 -16.52 5.62 8.79
CA VAL A 24 -17.76 5.89 9.54
C VAL A 24 -17.53 6.66 10.84
N HIS A 25 -16.44 6.34 11.53
CA HIS A 25 -16.02 6.99 12.78
C HIS A 25 -15.60 8.46 12.61
N LEU A 26 -15.21 8.85 11.40
CA LEU A 26 -14.84 10.22 11.02
C LEU A 26 -16.04 10.97 10.43
N ILE A 27 -16.83 10.31 9.59
CA ILE A 27 -17.89 10.95 8.81
C ILE A 27 -19.21 11.09 9.55
N GLU A 28 -19.49 10.29 10.59
CA GLU A 28 -20.75 10.40 11.34
C GLU A 28 -20.80 11.67 12.23
N PRO A 29 -21.68 12.65 11.92
CA PRO A 29 -21.87 13.79 12.80
C PRO A 29 -22.69 13.38 14.05
N PRO A 30 -22.70 14.22 15.10
CA PRO A 30 -23.50 13.95 16.30
C PRO A 30 -24.99 13.74 15.95
N LYS A 31 -25.61 12.63 16.42
CA LYS A 31 -27.00 12.27 16.07
C LYS A 31 -28.03 13.35 16.42
N THR A 32 -27.79 14.10 17.50
CA THR A 32 -28.66 15.22 17.92
C THR A 32 -28.61 16.40 16.96
N PHE A 33 -27.51 16.55 16.22
CA PHE A 33 -27.30 17.62 15.25
C PHE A 33 -28.11 17.38 13.98
N LEU A 34 -28.10 16.15 13.47
CA LEU A 34 -28.80 15.77 12.23
C LEU A 34 -30.29 16.12 12.22
N SER A 35 -30.98 15.92 13.35
CA SER A 35 -32.42 16.20 13.45
C SER A 35 -32.79 17.69 13.40
N LEU A 36 -31.80 18.57 13.53
CA LEU A 36 -31.97 20.03 13.55
C LEU A 36 -31.65 20.68 12.21
N LEU A 37 -31.08 19.91 11.27
CA LEU A 37 -30.62 20.42 9.98
C LEU A 37 -31.78 20.47 8.96
N PRO A 38 -31.89 21.56 8.20
CA PRO A 38 -32.71 21.58 6.99
C PRO A 38 -32.21 20.57 5.94
N ASP A 39 -33.11 20.07 5.10
CA ASP A 39 -32.81 19.06 4.07
C ASP A 39 -31.64 19.46 3.16
N ASN A 40 -31.53 20.74 2.79
CA ASN A 40 -30.45 21.23 1.93
C ASN A 40 -29.07 21.13 2.61
N VAL A 41 -29.02 21.23 3.95
CA VAL A 41 -27.79 21.10 4.72
C VAL A 41 -27.43 19.63 4.91
N VAL A 42 -28.44 18.77 5.10
CA VAL A 42 -28.27 17.31 5.14
C VAL A 42 -27.67 16.79 3.82
N GLU A 43 -28.13 17.30 2.68
CA GLU A 43 -27.58 16.94 1.36
C GLU A 43 -26.11 17.38 1.20
N ILE A 44 -25.77 18.59 1.66
CA ILE A 44 -24.38 19.08 1.61
C ILE A 44 -23.49 18.25 2.52
N LEU A 45 -23.98 17.91 3.71
CA LEU A 45 -23.28 17.05 4.65
C LEU A 45 -23.03 15.67 4.04
N ALA A 46 -24.03 15.05 3.41
CA ALA A 46 -23.83 13.79 2.69
C ALA A 46 -22.73 13.91 1.63
N GLY A 47 -22.72 15.01 0.87
CA GLY A 47 -21.65 15.30 -0.08
C GLY A 47 -20.26 15.40 0.55
N VAL A 48 -20.15 16.00 1.74
CA VAL A 48 -18.89 16.03 2.52
C VAL A 48 -18.48 14.61 2.91
N GLN A 49 -19.40 13.82 3.46
CA GLN A 49 -19.15 12.42 3.87
C GLN A 49 -18.65 11.57 2.68
N ASP A 50 -19.31 11.68 1.52
CA ASP A 50 -18.92 10.99 0.29
C ASP A 50 -17.50 11.42 -0.15
N SER A 51 -17.23 12.73 -0.19
CA SER A 51 -15.88 13.22 -0.55
C SER A 51 -14.80 12.79 0.45
N THR A 52 -15.12 12.69 1.75
CA THR A 52 -14.20 12.14 2.74
C THR A 52 -13.90 10.67 2.45
N SER A 53 -14.93 9.86 2.13
CA SER A 53 -14.74 8.46 1.78
C SER A 53 -13.85 8.29 0.55
N ILE A 54 -14.04 9.12 -0.47
CA ILE A 54 -13.22 9.11 -1.69
C ILE A 54 -11.77 9.48 -1.38
N ALA A 55 -11.55 10.59 -0.66
CA ALA A 55 -10.20 11.04 -0.29
C ALA A 55 -9.47 9.98 0.55
N TYR A 56 -10.18 9.35 1.49
CA TYR A 56 -9.61 8.25 2.29
C TYR A 56 -9.23 7.04 1.43
N SER A 57 -10.11 6.62 0.52
CA SER A 57 -9.85 5.47 -0.37
C SER A 57 -8.65 5.74 -1.27
N SER A 58 -8.50 6.98 -1.74
CA SER A 58 -7.33 7.42 -2.51
C SER A 58 -6.06 7.42 -1.67
N LYS A 59 -6.12 7.91 -0.42
CA LYS A 59 -5.00 7.84 0.53
C LYS A 59 -4.57 6.40 0.79
N GLU A 60 -5.49 5.48 1.08
CA GLU A 60 -5.15 4.07 1.36
C GLU A 60 -4.49 3.42 0.14
N ARG A 61 -5.03 3.67 -1.06
CA ARG A 61 -4.42 3.19 -2.30
C ARG A 61 -3.03 3.78 -2.53
N PHE A 62 -2.83 5.04 -2.20
CA PHE A 62 -1.51 5.67 -2.27
C PHE A 62 -0.51 4.94 -1.35
N ASP A 63 -0.90 4.66 -0.10
CA ASP A 63 -0.08 3.92 0.86
C ASP A 63 0.23 2.50 0.40
N GLU A 64 -0.75 1.79 -0.17
CA GLU A 64 -0.58 0.47 -0.76
C GLU A 64 0.45 0.49 -1.90
N LEU A 65 0.36 1.47 -2.81
CA LEU A 65 1.32 1.60 -3.90
C LEU A 65 2.74 1.82 -3.35
N ILE A 66 2.91 2.68 -2.35
CA ILE A 66 4.22 2.93 -1.74
C ILE A 66 4.77 1.68 -1.03
N ALA A 67 3.90 0.88 -0.41
CA ALA A 67 4.27 -0.40 0.21
C ALA A 67 4.67 -1.46 -0.85
N ASP A 68 3.97 -1.50 -1.99
CA ASP A 68 4.21 -2.41 -3.11
C ASP A 68 5.53 -2.15 -3.86
N ARG A 69 6.27 -1.07 -3.56
CA ARG A 69 7.43 -0.62 -4.37
C ARG A 69 8.47 -1.72 -4.65
N PHE A 70 8.71 -2.62 -3.69
CA PHE A 70 9.66 -3.72 -3.86
C PHE A 70 9.10 -4.87 -4.68
N ASP A 71 7.81 -5.18 -4.52
CA ASP A 71 7.14 -6.19 -5.33
C ASP A 71 7.06 -5.76 -6.80
N ARG A 72 7.02 -4.44 -7.06
CA ARG A 72 7.03 -3.85 -8.41
C ARG A 72 8.43 -3.72 -9.03
N LEU A 73 9.51 -3.89 -8.26
CA LEU A 73 10.87 -3.97 -8.80
C LEU A 73 11.11 -5.27 -9.54
N LEU A 74 10.47 -6.34 -9.06
CA LEU A 74 10.61 -7.67 -9.62
C LEU A 74 9.61 -7.82 -10.77
N PRO A 75 10.04 -8.36 -11.91
CA PRO A 75 9.12 -8.75 -12.97
C PRO A 75 8.32 -9.98 -12.50
N ASP A 76 7.29 -9.81 -11.67
CA ASP A 76 6.42 -10.91 -11.31
C ASP A 76 5.48 -11.26 -12.48
N HIS A 77 5.50 -12.54 -12.89
CA HIS A 77 4.66 -13.24 -13.88
C HIS A 77 5.14 -13.46 -15.33
N ALA A 78 6.23 -12.87 -15.83
CA ALA A 78 6.78 -13.30 -17.14
C ALA A 78 7.48 -14.69 -17.07
N ALA A 79 7.63 -15.26 -15.88
CA ALA A 79 8.14 -16.62 -15.70
C ALA A 79 7.21 -17.70 -16.29
N ASN A 80 5.92 -17.40 -16.53
CA ASN A 80 5.01 -18.34 -17.19
C ASN A 80 5.21 -18.43 -18.71
N ASP A 81 5.85 -17.43 -19.34
CA ASP A 81 6.19 -17.53 -20.77
C ASP A 81 7.47 -18.37 -20.98
N ALA A 82 8.38 -18.37 -20.00
CA ALA A 82 9.58 -19.22 -20.03
C ALA A 82 9.29 -20.72 -19.78
N GLU A 83 8.15 -21.07 -19.17
CA GLU A 83 7.67 -22.46 -19.07
C GLU A 83 7.02 -22.93 -20.38
N ARG A 84 6.45 -22.00 -21.15
CA ARG A 84 5.80 -22.29 -22.44
C ARG A 84 6.79 -22.56 -23.57
N ASP A 85 8.00 -22.02 -23.46
CA ASP A 85 9.11 -22.30 -24.39
C ASP A 85 9.86 -23.60 -24.06
N LYS A 86 9.60 -24.26 -22.92
CA LYS A 86 10.21 -25.56 -22.58
C LYS A 86 9.53 -26.74 -23.29
N GLU A 87 8.32 -26.58 -23.81
CA GLU A 87 7.60 -27.67 -24.49
C GLU A 87 8.01 -27.88 -25.95
N ASN A 88 8.91 -27.05 -26.51
CA ASN A 88 9.27 -27.13 -27.93
C ASN A 88 10.77 -27.18 -28.23
N ILE A 89 11.60 -27.51 -27.23
CA ILE A 89 13.05 -27.67 -27.43
C ILE A 89 13.39 -29.16 -27.47
N ASP A 90 13.97 -29.56 -28.60
CA ASP A 90 14.48 -30.89 -28.90
C ASP A 90 15.38 -31.42 -27.76
N PRO A 91 15.10 -32.61 -27.17
CA PRO A 91 15.87 -33.15 -26.05
C PRO A 91 17.36 -33.36 -26.36
N ALA A 92 17.78 -33.30 -27.64
CA ALA A 92 19.18 -33.39 -28.04
C ALA A 92 20.04 -32.14 -27.69
N ILE A 93 19.45 -31.00 -27.32
CA ILE A 93 20.19 -29.76 -26.97
C ILE A 93 20.50 -29.68 -25.46
N HIS A 94 19.97 -30.61 -24.65
CA HIS A 94 20.04 -30.54 -23.19
C HIS A 94 21.43 -30.88 -22.60
N GLU A 95 22.37 -31.41 -23.39
CA GLU A 95 23.69 -31.85 -22.91
C GLU A 95 24.81 -30.81 -23.07
N VAL A 96 24.62 -29.75 -23.87
CA VAL A 96 25.70 -28.76 -24.13
C VAL A 96 25.57 -27.47 -23.30
N VAL A 97 24.42 -27.22 -22.67
CA VAL A 97 24.19 -25.97 -21.90
C VAL A 97 24.20 -26.19 -20.38
N GLY A 98 24.30 -27.45 -19.92
CA GLY A 98 24.22 -27.82 -18.50
C GLY A 98 25.46 -27.56 -17.62
N ALA A 99 26.46 -26.80 -18.11
CA ALA A 99 27.75 -26.64 -17.40
C ALA A 99 28.05 -25.22 -16.87
N TYR A 100 27.15 -24.25 -17.02
CA TYR A 100 27.40 -22.90 -16.51
C TYR A 100 26.26 -22.37 -15.62
N SER A 101 26.64 -22.12 -14.36
CA SER A 101 25.95 -21.34 -13.32
C SER A 101 25.01 -22.09 -12.36
N GLY A 102 25.60 -22.86 -11.45
CA GLY A 102 25.06 -23.05 -10.09
C GLY A 102 25.17 -21.79 -9.21
N LYS A 103 24.97 -20.59 -9.79
CA LYS A 103 24.86 -19.33 -9.03
C LYS A 103 23.37 -18.95 -9.04
N PRO A 104 22.78 -18.56 -7.89
CA PRO A 104 21.44 -18.00 -7.90
C PRO A 104 21.42 -16.86 -8.91
N ARG A 105 20.55 -16.95 -9.94
CA ARG A 105 20.33 -15.84 -10.85
C ARG A 105 19.89 -14.67 -9.98
N ARG A 106 20.66 -13.58 -10.00
CA ARG A 106 20.22 -12.32 -9.38
C ARG A 106 18.86 -11.98 -10.02
N PRO A 107 17.84 -11.59 -9.24
CA PRO A 107 16.62 -11.08 -9.83
C PRO A 107 16.99 -9.95 -10.79
N SER A 108 16.58 -10.06 -12.06
CA SER A 108 16.75 -8.96 -13.01
C SER A 108 15.61 -7.98 -12.77
N TYR A 109 15.92 -6.82 -12.21
CA TYR A 109 14.95 -5.74 -12.01
C TYR A 109 14.38 -5.26 -13.36
N SER A 110 13.11 -4.86 -13.38
CA SER A 110 12.42 -4.43 -14.61
C SER A 110 12.12 -2.93 -14.58
N GLU A 111 12.99 -2.14 -15.19
CA GLU A 111 12.80 -0.69 -15.34
C GLU A 111 11.46 -0.32 -16.02
N PRO A 112 10.99 -1.01 -17.09
CA PRO A 112 9.69 -0.71 -17.69
C PRO A 112 8.51 -0.98 -16.75
N ALA A 113 8.57 -2.06 -15.96
CA ALA A 113 7.51 -2.36 -14.98
C ALA A 113 7.51 -1.31 -13.86
N PHE A 114 8.69 -0.90 -13.41
CA PHE A 114 8.84 0.12 -12.39
C PHE A 114 8.38 1.50 -12.87
N PHE A 115 8.63 1.85 -14.14
CA PHE A 115 8.10 3.08 -14.74
C PHE A 115 6.57 3.12 -14.73
N HIS A 116 5.90 1.99 -15.01
CA HIS A 116 4.44 1.92 -14.88
C HIS A 116 3.96 2.11 -13.44
N TYR A 117 4.66 1.52 -12.49
CA TYR A 117 4.42 1.72 -11.06
C TYR A 117 4.57 3.20 -10.66
N GLN A 118 5.67 3.86 -11.04
CA GLN A 118 5.90 5.27 -10.75
C GLN A 118 4.79 6.16 -11.31
N ASN A 119 4.34 5.87 -12.53
CA ASN A 119 3.20 6.58 -13.12
C ASN A 119 1.92 6.40 -12.32
N GLN A 120 1.66 5.21 -11.76
CA GLN A 120 0.51 4.97 -10.89
C GLN A 120 0.62 5.76 -9.58
N VAL A 121 1.79 5.77 -8.94
CA VAL A 121 2.04 6.55 -7.72
C VAL A 121 1.84 8.04 -7.97
N MET A 122 2.41 8.57 -9.05
CA MET A 122 2.27 9.99 -9.41
C MET A 122 0.81 10.35 -9.73
N ALA A 123 0.10 9.49 -10.46
CA ALA A 123 -1.31 9.71 -10.77
C ALA A 123 -2.16 9.73 -9.50
N GLU A 124 -1.95 8.79 -8.59
CA GLU A 124 -2.67 8.70 -7.32
C GLU A 124 -2.38 9.89 -6.41
N LYS A 125 -1.09 10.25 -6.21
CA LYS A 125 -0.69 11.44 -5.43
C LYS A 125 -1.33 12.71 -6.00
N ARG A 126 -1.36 12.86 -7.32
CA ARG A 126 -1.99 14.00 -7.99
C ARG A 126 -3.50 13.99 -7.78
N TYR A 127 -4.17 12.86 -7.96
CA TYR A 127 -5.61 12.75 -7.77
C TYR A 127 -6.00 13.13 -6.34
N LEU A 128 -5.32 12.57 -5.34
CA LEU A 128 -5.55 12.89 -3.93
C LEU A 128 -5.41 14.39 -3.68
N THR A 129 -4.26 14.99 -4.03
CA THR A 129 -3.90 16.37 -3.67
C THR A 129 -4.54 17.44 -4.53
N LYS A 130 -4.84 17.17 -5.81
CA LYS A 130 -5.33 18.18 -6.76
C LYS A 130 -6.81 18.04 -7.12
N GLU A 131 -7.42 16.91 -6.79
CA GLU A 131 -8.81 16.63 -7.17
C GLU A 131 -9.66 16.27 -5.95
N ALA A 132 -9.38 15.14 -5.29
CA ALA A 132 -10.20 14.66 -4.18
C ALA A 132 -10.22 15.62 -2.98
N LEU A 133 -9.04 16.05 -2.51
CA LEU A 133 -8.94 16.99 -1.38
C LEU A 133 -9.48 18.37 -1.73
N VAL A 134 -9.29 18.84 -2.97
CA VAL A 134 -9.81 20.13 -3.42
C VAL A 134 -11.35 20.12 -3.45
N ASP A 135 -11.97 19.05 -3.98
CA ASP A 135 -13.42 18.87 -3.94
C ASP A 135 -13.93 18.81 -2.49
N TRP A 136 -13.25 18.06 -1.63
CA TRP A 136 -13.57 17.98 -0.21
C TRP A 136 -13.54 19.35 0.47
N HIS A 137 -12.49 20.15 0.26
CA HIS A 137 -12.38 21.51 0.82
C HIS A 137 -13.52 22.42 0.36
N ASN A 138 -13.89 22.36 -0.92
CA ASN A 138 -14.99 23.15 -1.46
C ASN A 138 -16.33 22.77 -0.81
N LYS A 139 -16.58 21.47 -0.60
CA LYS A 139 -17.79 20.96 0.05
C LYS A 139 -17.84 21.34 1.53
N VAL A 140 -16.71 21.25 2.24
CA VAL A 140 -16.60 21.68 3.65
C VAL A 140 -16.83 23.18 3.79
N HIS A 141 -16.21 24.01 2.95
CA HIS A 141 -16.42 25.45 2.98
C HIS A 141 -17.89 25.81 2.72
N ARG A 142 -18.55 25.09 1.79
CA ARG A 142 -20.00 25.24 1.56
C ARG A 142 -20.80 24.86 2.81
N LEU A 143 -20.49 23.72 3.43
CA LEU A 143 -21.14 23.27 4.67
C LEU A 143 -21.01 24.31 5.79
N GLU A 144 -19.80 24.81 6.05
CA GLU A 144 -19.55 25.81 7.09
C GLU A 144 -20.36 27.09 6.87
N ARG A 145 -20.46 27.55 5.62
CA ARG A 145 -21.28 28.70 5.27
C ARG A 145 -22.76 28.47 5.56
N GLU A 146 -23.30 27.31 5.20
CA GLU A 146 -24.70 27.00 5.47
C GLU A 146 -24.97 26.85 6.97
N ILE A 147 -24.08 26.19 7.71
CA ILE A 147 -24.19 26.08 9.17
C ILE A 147 -24.12 27.44 9.86
N HIS A 148 -23.24 28.33 9.42
CA HIS A 148 -23.15 29.68 9.98
C HIS A 148 -24.44 30.50 9.79
N MET A 149 -25.23 30.20 8.76
CA MET A 149 -26.54 30.83 8.55
C MET A 149 -27.65 30.20 9.40
N LEU A 150 -27.42 29.00 9.94
CA LEU A 150 -28.33 28.38 10.90
C LEU A 150 -28.14 29.03 12.28
N HIS A 151 -29.25 29.45 12.88
CA HIS A 151 -29.25 29.96 14.25
C HIS A 151 -29.27 28.79 15.25
N LEU A 152 -28.22 27.99 15.25
CA LEU A 152 -28.08 26.84 16.15
C LEU A 152 -27.93 27.28 17.61
N SER A 153 -28.24 26.38 18.54
CA SER A 153 -27.89 26.60 19.94
C SER A 153 -26.37 26.58 20.11
N GLU A 154 -25.84 27.32 21.08
CA GLU A 154 -24.40 27.35 21.38
C GLU A 154 -23.83 25.93 21.60
N ALA A 155 -24.61 25.05 22.22
CA ALA A 155 -24.19 23.67 22.47
C ALA A 155 -24.11 22.83 21.18
N ASP A 156 -25.03 23.01 20.24
CA ASP A 156 -25.04 22.27 18.97
C ASP A 156 -23.99 22.80 18.00
N ASP A 157 -23.82 24.13 17.96
CA ASP A 157 -22.76 24.80 17.20
C ASP A 157 -21.38 24.32 17.64
N GLN A 158 -21.12 24.32 18.96
CA GLN A 158 -19.87 23.83 19.52
C GLN A 158 -19.62 22.34 19.19
N ARG A 159 -20.65 21.50 19.23
CA ARG A 159 -20.53 20.07 18.90
C ARG A 159 -20.20 19.86 17.43
N PHE A 160 -20.87 20.60 16.54
CA PHE A 160 -20.59 20.57 15.11
C PHE A 160 -19.15 20.97 14.83
N HIS A 161 -18.70 22.11 15.37
CA HIS A 161 -17.33 22.57 15.16
C HIS A 161 -16.30 21.61 15.75
N THR A 162 -16.60 20.96 16.88
CA THR A 162 -15.71 19.94 17.46
C THR A 162 -15.55 18.75 16.51
N TRP A 163 -16.66 18.24 15.96
CA TRP A 163 -16.65 17.16 14.97
C TRP A 163 -15.91 17.57 13.69
N LEU A 164 -16.27 18.72 13.11
CA LEU A 164 -15.69 19.18 11.86
C LEU A 164 -14.19 19.45 11.98
N ASN A 165 -13.73 19.97 13.12
CA ASN A 165 -12.31 20.19 13.36
C ASN A 165 -11.53 18.88 13.53
N ALA A 166 -12.15 17.83 14.09
CA ALA A 166 -11.54 16.50 14.13
C ALA A 166 -11.40 15.93 12.70
N LEU A 167 -12.46 16.04 11.89
CA LEU A 167 -12.43 15.62 10.49
C LEU A 167 -11.38 16.39 9.68
N LYS A 168 -11.34 17.72 9.82
CA LYS A 168 -10.33 18.58 9.17
C LYS A 168 -8.90 18.16 9.52
N ARG A 169 -8.64 17.82 10.78
CA ARG A 169 -7.31 17.41 11.22
C ARG A 169 -6.85 16.13 10.52
N GLU A 170 -7.74 15.14 10.41
CA GLU A 170 -7.40 13.89 9.72
C GLU A 170 -7.15 14.11 8.23
N VAL A 171 -7.99 14.92 7.57
CA VAL A 171 -7.81 15.20 6.15
C VAL A 171 -6.52 16.00 5.87
N ILE A 172 -6.18 16.96 6.73
CA ILE A 172 -4.88 17.66 6.68
C ILE A 172 -3.72 16.69 6.83
N HIS A 173 -3.82 15.74 7.77
CA HIS A 173 -2.79 14.73 7.94
C HIS A 173 -2.61 13.86 6.68
N TRP A 174 -3.69 13.53 5.96
CA TRP A 174 -3.59 12.81 4.68
C TRP A 174 -2.91 13.64 3.59
N GLU A 175 -3.21 14.94 3.55
CA GLU A 175 -2.57 15.89 2.62
C GLU A 175 -1.07 16.00 2.90
N GLU A 176 -0.68 16.28 4.15
CA GLU A 176 0.71 16.40 4.58
C GLU A 176 1.49 15.10 4.28
N HIS A 177 0.93 13.95 4.65
CA HIS A 177 1.53 12.64 4.36
C HIS A 177 1.74 12.40 2.87
N ALA A 178 0.77 12.76 2.03
CA ALA A 178 0.89 12.62 0.59
C ALA A 178 1.94 13.58 0.00
N GLU A 179 2.06 14.79 0.53
CA GLU A 179 3.06 15.78 0.12
C GLU A 179 4.48 15.34 0.50
N ASP A 180 4.67 14.86 1.74
CA ASP A 180 5.95 14.47 2.32
C ASP A 180 6.55 13.20 1.69
N ILE A 181 5.74 12.34 1.09
CA ILE A 181 6.23 11.14 0.42
C ILE A 181 6.80 11.49 -0.96
N ASP A 182 8.11 11.30 -1.10
CA ASP A 182 8.78 11.30 -2.40
C ASP A 182 8.41 10.06 -3.20
N VAL A 183 8.19 10.24 -4.51
CA VAL A 183 7.91 9.12 -5.41
C VAL A 183 9.18 8.28 -5.54
N PRO A 184 9.15 6.97 -5.24
CA PRO A 184 10.36 6.15 -5.25
C PRO A 184 11.03 6.13 -6.63
N GLU A 185 12.34 6.38 -6.68
CA GLU A 185 13.15 6.27 -7.88
C GLU A 185 13.67 4.83 -8.07
N PHE A 186 13.87 4.42 -9.32
CA PHE A 186 14.22 3.03 -9.64
C PHE A 186 15.54 2.59 -8.99
N GLU A 187 16.60 3.38 -9.17
CA GLU A 187 17.93 3.09 -8.64
C GLU A 187 17.96 3.11 -7.11
N ASP A 188 17.27 4.07 -6.48
CA ASP A 188 17.17 4.18 -5.03
C ASP A 188 16.40 2.99 -4.43
N THR A 189 15.32 2.58 -5.09
CA THR A 189 14.52 1.43 -4.63
C THR A 189 15.32 0.13 -4.78
N ILE A 190 16.12 -0.03 -5.84
CA ILE A 190 17.06 -1.17 -5.96
C ILE A 190 18.06 -1.17 -4.82
N ALA A 191 18.70 -0.03 -4.55
CA ALA A 191 19.70 0.08 -3.50
C ALA A 191 19.10 -0.24 -2.11
N GLU A 192 17.90 0.26 -1.82
CA GLU A 192 17.15 -0.03 -0.59
C GLU A 192 16.82 -1.53 -0.48
N PHE A 193 16.34 -2.14 -1.57
CA PHE A 193 15.98 -3.56 -1.61
C PHE A 193 17.19 -4.48 -1.40
N GLU A 194 18.32 -4.17 -2.03
CA GLU A 194 19.57 -4.93 -1.85
C GLU A 194 20.11 -4.83 -0.42
N LEU A 195 20.01 -3.65 0.19
CA LEU A 195 20.40 -3.44 1.59
C LEU A 195 19.51 -4.27 2.54
N GLN A 196 18.20 -4.31 2.29
CA GLN A 196 17.25 -5.10 3.07
C GLN A 196 17.55 -6.61 2.99
N GLN A 197 17.82 -7.13 1.79
CA GLN A 197 18.19 -8.54 1.60
C GLN A 197 19.51 -8.92 2.30
N ALA A 198 20.50 -8.02 2.31
CA ALA A 198 21.77 -8.23 3.00
C ALA A 198 21.58 -8.28 4.53
N GLY A 199 20.73 -7.42 5.08
CA GLY A 199 20.36 -7.42 6.50
C GLY A 199 19.68 -8.71 6.95
N ASP A 200 18.75 -9.23 6.15
CA ASP A 200 18.02 -10.46 6.47
C ASP A 200 18.89 -11.73 6.36
N SER A 201 19.81 -11.74 5.41
CA SER A 201 20.80 -12.83 5.28
C SER A 201 21.72 -12.91 6.51
N THR A 202 22.10 -11.77 7.07
CA THR A 202 22.94 -11.69 8.27
C THR A 202 22.20 -12.14 9.53
N LYS A 203 20.91 -11.81 9.66
CA LYS A 203 20.06 -12.28 10.77
C LYS A 203 19.83 -13.79 10.73
N LYS A 204 19.62 -14.37 9.53
CA LYS A 204 19.47 -15.82 9.37
C LYS A 204 20.75 -16.59 9.70
N ALA A 205 21.92 -16.04 9.37
CA ALA A 205 23.21 -16.63 9.74
C ALA A 205 23.41 -16.66 11.28
N ALA A 206 23.09 -15.57 11.97
CA ALA A 206 23.24 -15.46 13.43
C ALA A 206 22.32 -16.42 14.23
N ILE A 207 21.14 -16.73 13.71
CA ILE A 207 20.20 -17.70 14.35
C ILE A 207 20.68 -19.15 14.18
N THR A 208 21.55 -19.42 13.19
CA THR A 208 22.00 -20.79 12.90
C THR A 208 23.22 -21.21 13.74
N GLU A 209 23.93 -20.27 14.37
CA GLU A 209 25.13 -20.56 15.17
C GLU A 209 24.86 -20.88 16.65
N ASP A 210 23.62 -20.73 17.16
CA ASP A 210 23.30 -20.96 18.58
C ASP A 210 22.60 -22.31 18.83
N LYS A 211 23.20 -23.40 18.34
CA LYS A 211 22.80 -24.78 18.69
C LYS A 211 23.85 -25.39 19.63
N PRO A 212 23.57 -25.60 20.93
CA PRO A 212 24.54 -26.16 21.85
C PRO A 212 24.78 -27.63 21.53
N THR A 213 26.02 -27.96 21.16
CA THR A 213 26.53 -29.32 20.99
C THR A 213 26.64 -30.03 22.33
N GLY A 214 25.53 -30.64 22.76
CA GLY A 214 25.54 -31.64 23.84
C GLY A 214 26.37 -32.85 23.41
N SER A 215 27.60 -32.94 23.93
CA SER A 215 28.49 -34.10 23.74
C SER A 215 27.97 -35.27 24.55
N VAL A 216 27.47 -36.29 23.85
CA VAL A 216 27.27 -37.65 24.36
C VAL A 216 28.60 -38.39 24.21
N ALA A 217 29.22 -38.77 25.32
CA ALA A 217 30.30 -39.77 25.35
C ALA A 217 29.87 -40.86 26.35
N MET A 218 29.29 -41.95 25.84
CA MET A 218 29.95 -43.22 25.49
C MET A 218 30.15 -44.14 26.71
N GLU A 219 29.14 -44.98 26.87
CA GLU A 219 29.12 -46.23 27.60
C GLU A 219 30.21 -47.18 27.07
N LYS A 220 31.07 -47.70 27.97
CA LYS A 220 31.88 -48.90 27.72
C LYS A 220 31.79 -49.80 28.93
N THR A 221 31.00 -50.85 28.79
CA THR A 221 31.13 -52.12 29.49
C THR A 221 32.42 -52.82 29.03
N ASP A 222 33.22 -53.37 29.95
CA ASP A 222 33.55 -54.80 29.92
C ASP A 222 34.20 -55.28 31.23
N SER A 223 34.01 -56.58 31.46
CA SER A 223 34.25 -57.40 32.63
C SER A 223 35.73 -57.69 32.95
N GLY A 224 36.02 -58.03 34.21
CA GLY A 224 37.31 -58.60 34.62
C GLY A 224 37.31 -59.17 36.04
N ILE A 225 37.38 -60.50 36.11
CA ILE A 225 37.31 -61.44 37.24
C ILE A 225 38.46 -61.30 38.27
N GLY A 226 38.20 -61.64 39.54
CA GLY A 226 39.22 -62.04 40.51
C GLY A 226 38.63 -62.54 41.82
N MET A 227 38.81 -63.85 42.10
CA MET A 227 38.43 -64.57 43.33
C MET A 227 39.16 -64.04 44.58
#